data_AF-A0A8H6XPC9-F1
#
_entry.id   AF-A0A8H6XPC9-F1
#
_cell.length_a   1.000
_cell.length_b   1.000
_cell.length_c   1.000
_cell.angle_alpha   90.00
_cell.angle_beta   90.00
_cell.angle_gamma   90.00
#
_symmetry.space_group_name_H-M   'P 1'
#
loop_
_entity.id
_entity.type
_entity.pdbx_description
1 polymer ?
#
loop_
_entity_poly.entity_id
_entity_poly.type
_entity_poly.pdbx_seq_one_letter_code
_entity_poly.pdbx_strand_id
1 'polypeptide(L)'
;MDFHGGSQYHSVKMSSPPPSSTWTWEETGERTPKKRLSFARRIIPYIIVIIFALAIIVAVIVTGVLFNKSVKKTENKHSLDLANSDLDPPPNMPEPAPNSLAVGVIISMKNFDPGSSILSFDMLAFLAKLGDTDPPADVDAIPVCFFVTDPEGLSSPLILSMNYGNKRDVNSTSYNTTADGSISHFPFDVYSGALVIGAQSLTNTTDNSVVPCDETFDRDLSEVNDITTTVLPLYFQIGQDLDSFSAHTSLQQLSVNDTFAFFGEGTVLLSVTIHRREVVRFFAVLMFITTWLVTLGVIIATAVVLLKNRQTERFDIVAASTALLFALPSLRSATPGIPDTPTVSDAVGYFWQIALLALSTFVLLCHAIWKMMDDKAEEEGENKKSLKAE
;
A
#
# COMPACT_ATOMS: atom_id res chain seq x y z
N MET A 1 -120.89 57.04 -23.60
CA MET A 1 -119.88 56.01 -23.90
C MET A 1 -118.56 56.73 -23.97
N ASP A 2 -117.87 56.76 -22.84
CA ASP A 2 -116.64 57.51 -22.63
C ASP A 2 -115.44 56.68 -23.09
N PHE A 3 -114.53 57.30 -23.84
CA PHE A 3 -113.19 56.78 -24.08
C PHE A 3 -112.17 57.91 -23.91
N HIS A 4 -111.44 57.81 -22.80
CA HIS A 4 -110.23 58.57 -22.48
C HIS A 4 -109.02 58.05 -23.24
N GLY A 5 -108.02 58.91 -23.43
CA GLY A 5 -106.61 58.49 -23.38
C GLY A 5 -105.69 59.17 -24.40
N GLY A 6 -105.23 60.38 -24.09
CA GLY A 6 -104.13 61.03 -24.80
C GLY A 6 -102.77 60.48 -24.36
N SER A 7 -101.86 60.25 -25.30
CA SER A 7 -100.47 59.85 -25.06
C SER A 7 -99.55 61.05 -25.25
N GLN A 8 -98.80 61.38 -24.19
CA GLN A 8 -97.85 62.47 -24.11
C GLN A 8 -96.45 62.03 -24.58
N TYR A 9 -95.75 62.95 -25.23
CA TYR A 9 -94.37 62.82 -25.66
C TYR A 9 -93.40 62.85 -24.47
N HIS A 10 -92.65 61.76 -24.28
CA HIS A 10 -91.56 61.69 -23.29
C HIS A 10 -90.26 62.29 -23.85
N SER A 11 -89.79 63.34 -23.16
CA SER A 11 -88.45 63.91 -23.27
C SER A 11 -87.39 62.90 -22.82
N VAL A 12 -86.44 62.61 -23.72
CA VAL A 12 -85.29 61.73 -23.48
C VAL A 12 -84.25 62.49 -22.67
N LYS A 13 -84.10 62.11 -21.38
CA LYS A 13 -82.95 62.50 -20.56
C LYS A 13 -81.68 61.85 -21.12
N MET A 14 -80.74 62.67 -21.60
CA MET A 14 -79.36 62.25 -21.83
C MET A 14 -78.71 61.95 -20.47
N SER A 15 -78.44 60.68 -20.20
CA SER A 15 -77.62 60.24 -19.08
C SER A 15 -76.17 60.64 -19.30
N SER A 16 -75.57 61.20 -18.25
CA SER A 16 -74.16 61.54 -18.12
C SER A 16 -73.21 60.41 -18.53
N PRO A 17 -72.00 60.74 -19.05
CA PRO A 17 -70.99 59.73 -19.36
C PRO A 17 -70.60 58.94 -18.11
N PRO A 18 -70.29 57.63 -18.25
CA PRO A 18 -69.82 56.84 -17.13
C PRO A 18 -68.52 57.43 -16.57
N PRO A 19 -68.32 57.44 -15.24
CA PRO A 19 -67.06 57.83 -14.65
C PRO A 19 -65.97 56.90 -15.21
N SER A 20 -64.87 57.49 -15.66
CA SER A 20 -63.66 56.77 -16.04
C SER A 20 -63.32 55.79 -14.92
N SER A 21 -63.48 54.50 -15.20
CA SER A 21 -62.99 53.43 -14.35
C SER A 21 -61.48 53.56 -14.33
N THR A 22 -60.96 54.31 -13.36
CA THR A 22 -59.60 54.15 -12.88
C THR A 22 -59.49 52.69 -12.49
N TRP A 23 -58.82 51.92 -13.34
CA TRP A 23 -58.30 50.61 -13.00
C TRP A 23 -57.35 50.83 -11.83
N THR A 24 -57.90 50.82 -10.61
CA THR A 24 -57.10 50.51 -9.44
C THR A 24 -56.63 49.09 -9.69
N TRP A 25 -55.37 48.96 -10.08
CA TRP A 25 -54.63 47.73 -9.91
C TRP A 25 -54.78 47.39 -8.43
N GLU A 26 -55.76 46.55 -8.12
CA GLU A 26 -55.82 45.83 -6.87
C GLU A 26 -54.49 45.08 -6.85
N GLU A 27 -53.56 45.57 -6.03
CA GLU A 27 -52.25 44.97 -5.80
C GLU A 27 -52.53 43.52 -5.41
N THR A 28 -52.56 42.65 -6.42
CA THR A 28 -52.68 41.22 -6.27
C THR A 28 -51.49 40.85 -5.41
N GLY A 29 -51.79 40.61 -4.14
CA GLY A 29 -50.83 40.60 -3.05
C GLY A 29 -49.52 40.00 -3.51
N GLU A 30 -48.49 40.85 -3.54
CA GLU A 30 -47.11 40.49 -3.78
C GLU A 30 -46.85 39.23 -2.96
N ARG A 31 -46.91 38.06 -3.62
CA ARG A 31 -46.55 36.79 -3.01
C ARG A 31 -45.05 36.86 -2.84
N THR A 32 -44.66 37.50 -1.74
CA THR A 32 -43.29 37.81 -1.41
C THR A 32 -42.41 36.58 -1.65
N PRO A 33 -41.36 36.67 -2.47
CA PRO A 33 -40.49 35.54 -2.81
C PRO A 33 -39.78 34.93 -1.58
N LYS A 34 -39.89 35.55 -0.40
CA LYS A 34 -39.29 35.13 0.87
C LYS A 34 -39.69 33.71 1.31
N LYS A 35 -40.92 33.25 1.03
CA LYS A 35 -41.34 31.90 1.48
C LYS A 35 -40.66 30.76 0.71
N ARG A 36 -40.38 30.92 -0.59
CA ARG A 36 -39.73 29.86 -1.40
C ARG A 36 -38.23 29.69 -1.06
N LEU A 37 -37.54 30.77 -0.69
CA LEU A 37 -36.13 30.68 -0.28
C LEU A 37 -35.94 29.92 1.06
N SER A 38 -36.93 30.00 1.96
CA SER A 38 -36.87 29.34 3.27
C SER A 38 -36.92 27.81 3.20
N PHE A 39 -37.62 27.26 2.21
CA PHE A 39 -37.78 25.82 2.04
C PHE A 39 -36.54 25.18 1.43
N ALA A 40 -35.95 25.82 0.42
CA ALA A 40 -34.67 25.38 -0.17
C ALA A 40 -33.54 25.37 0.87
N ARG A 41 -33.46 26.40 1.73
CA ARG A 41 -32.49 26.46 2.85
C ARG A 41 -32.60 25.27 3.82
N ARG A 42 -33.80 24.71 4.01
CA ARG A 42 -34.00 23.57 4.91
C ARG A 42 -33.61 22.24 4.27
N ILE A 43 -33.75 22.08 2.95
CA ILE A 43 -33.57 20.77 2.27
C ILE A 43 -32.12 20.53 1.83
N ILE A 44 -31.43 21.58 1.38
CA ILE A 44 -30.04 21.49 0.89
C ILE A 44 -29.09 20.74 1.86
N PRO A 45 -29.06 20.99 3.18
CA PRO A 45 -28.15 20.27 4.06
C PRO A 45 -28.46 18.76 4.13
N TYR A 46 -29.73 18.36 4.08
CA TYR A 46 -30.08 16.93 4.07
C TYR A 46 -29.66 16.24 2.78
N ILE A 47 -29.80 16.90 1.63
CA ILE A 47 -29.34 16.35 0.35
C ILE A 47 -27.83 16.16 0.37
N ILE A 48 -27.08 17.14 0.88
CA ILE A 48 -25.62 17.04 1.01
C ILE A 48 -25.25 15.86 1.92
N VAL A 49 -25.89 15.73 3.08
CA VAL A 49 -25.64 14.61 4.01
C VAL A 49 -25.94 13.25 3.38
N ILE A 50 -27.04 13.14 2.62
CA ILE A 50 -27.41 11.89 1.94
C ILE A 50 -26.41 11.54 0.84
N ILE A 51 -25.99 12.51 0.04
CA ILE A 51 -24.99 12.29 -1.02
C ILE A 51 -23.66 11.84 -0.41
N PHE A 52 -23.24 12.47 0.69
CA PHE A 52 -22.03 12.07 1.41
C PHE A 52 -22.15 10.67 2.01
N ALA A 53 -23.26 10.34 2.66
CA ALA A 53 -23.50 9.02 3.22
C ALA A 53 -23.46 7.93 2.13
N LEU A 54 -24.06 8.20 0.96
CA LEU A 54 -24.00 7.28 -0.18
C LEU A 54 -22.58 7.13 -0.74
N ALA A 55 -21.82 8.23 -0.86
CA ALA A 55 -20.43 8.18 -1.30
C ALA A 55 -19.54 7.36 -0.34
N ILE A 56 -19.76 7.50 0.97
CA ILE A 56 -19.09 6.72 2.01
C ILE A 56 -19.44 5.24 1.89
N ILE A 57 -20.73 4.90 1.74
CA ILE A 57 -21.18 3.51 1.58
C ILE A 57 -20.54 2.89 0.33
N VAL A 58 -20.52 3.60 -0.79
CA VAL A 58 -19.86 3.14 -2.01
C VAL A 58 -18.37 2.95 -1.79
N ALA A 59 -17.68 3.89 -1.15
CA ALA A 59 -16.25 3.78 -0.86
C ALA A 59 -15.95 2.57 0.04
N VAL A 60 -16.73 2.34 1.09
CA VAL A 60 -16.59 1.19 2.00
C VAL A 60 -16.85 -0.12 1.25
N ILE A 61 -17.89 -0.20 0.43
CA ILE A 61 -18.20 -1.39 -0.37
C ILE A 61 -17.08 -1.68 -1.37
N VAL A 62 -16.63 -0.67 -2.12
CA VAL A 62 -15.56 -0.82 -3.12
C VAL A 62 -14.26 -1.26 -2.44
N THR A 63 -13.90 -0.62 -1.33
CA THR A 63 -12.70 -0.99 -0.55
C THR A 63 -12.81 -2.41 -0.02
N GLY A 64 -13.97 -2.81 0.53
CA GLY A 64 -14.21 -4.17 1.02
C GLY A 64 -14.17 -5.23 -0.09
N VAL A 65 -14.70 -4.92 -1.29
CA VAL A 65 -14.65 -5.83 -2.45
C VAL A 65 -13.22 -5.98 -2.97
N LEU A 66 -12.45 -4.88 -3.07
CA LEU A 66 -11.05 -4.92 -3.48
C LEU A 66 -10.20 -5.71 -2.46
N PHE A 67 -10.46 -5.52 -1.17
CA PHE A 67 -9.78 -6.24 -0.10
C PHE A 67 -10.08 -7.75 -0.15
N ASN A 68 -11.36 -8.14 -0.30
CA ASN A 68 -11.77 -9.54 -0.37
C ASN A 68 -11.17 -10.26 -1.60
N LYS A 69 -11.07 -9.58 -2.74
CA LYS A 69 -10.39 -10.13 -3.93
C LYS A 69 -8.89 -10.35 -3.71
N SER A 70 -8.25 -9.47 -2.93
CA SER A 70 -6.82 -9.61 -2.59
C SER A 70 -6.60 -10.82 -1.67
N VAL A 71 -7.40 -10.94 -0.60
CA VAL A 71 -7.28 -12.02 0.39
C VAL A 71 -7.50 -13.40 -0.24
N LYS A 72 -8.55 -13.58 -1.06
CA LYS A 72 -8.84 -14.87 -1.71
C LYS A 72 -7.80 -15.32 -2.74
N LYS A 73 -6.97 -14.40 -3.23
CA LYS A 73 -5.87 -14.76 -4.14
C LYS A 73 -4.65 -15.29 -3.38
N THR A 74 -4.48 -14.87 -2.12
CA THR A 74 -3.37 -15.29 -1.25
C THR A 74 -3.67 -16.56 -0.48
N GLU A 75 -4.94 -16.87 -0.19
CA GLU A 75 -5.35 -18.02 0.63
C GLU A 75 -5.30 -19.38 -0.11
N ASN A 76 -5.00 -19.39 -1.42
CA ASN A 76 -4.95 -20.62 -2.22
C ASN A 76 -3.56 -21.26 -2.37
N LYS A 77 -2.55 -20.78 -1.63
CA LYS A 77 -1.23 -21.44 -1.59
C LYS A 77 -0.61 -21.33 -0.19
N HIS A 78 -0.29 -22.48 0.39
CA HIS A 78 0.60 -22.68 1.53
C HIS A 78 0.07 -22.36 2.94
N SER A 79 -0.77 -23.25 3.45
CA SER A 79 -0.64 -23.72 4.84
C SER A 79 0.36 -24.89 4.85
N LEU A 80 1.62 -24.60 5.13
CA LEU A 80 2.61 -25.63 5.46
C LEU A 80 3.35 -25.13 6.70
N ASP A 81 2.95 -25.69 7.84
CA ASP A 81 3.52 -25.48 9.16
C ASP A 81 5.04 -25.73 9.11
N LEU A 82 5.84 -24.67 9.24
CA LEU A 82 7.28 -24.76 9.47
C LEU A 82 7.77 -23.48 10.18
N ALA A 83 7.31 -23.31 11.41
CA ALA A 83 7.98 -22.49 12.40
C ALA A 83 8.12 -23.35 13.65
N ASN A 84 9.35 -23.57 14.09
CA ASN A 84 9.80 -24.40 15.24
C ASN A 84 10.32 -25.81 14.91
N SER A 85 11.12 -26.00 13.86
CA SER A 85 12.09 -27.12 13.90
C SER A 85 13.43 -26.59 14.41
N ASP A 86 13.69 -26.83 15.69
CA ASP A 86 15.06 -26.94 16.17
C ASP A 86 15.83 -27.90 15.25
N LEU A 87 17.05 -27.47 14.89
CA LEU A 87 17.86 -27.94 13.77
C LEU A 87 18.41 -29.36 13.97
N ASP A 88 17.59 -30.37 13.71
CA ASP A 88 18.09 -31.66 13.25
C ASP A 88 18.19 -31.66 11.71
N PRO A 89 19.26 -32.21 11.11
CA PRO A 89 19.31 -32.42 9.67
C PRO A 89 18.07 -33.22 9.23
N PRO A 90 17.48 -32.92 8.06
CA PRO A 90 16.24 -33.57 7.62
C PRO A 90 16.39 -35.09 7.69
N PRO A 91 15.46 -35.82 8.34
CA PRO A 91 15.66 -37.20 8.81
C PRO A 91 15.86 -38.25 7.71
N ASN A 92 15.88 -37.85 6.43
CA ASN A 92 15.95 -38.74 5.27
C ASN A 92 16.97 -38.29 4.20
N MET A 93 17.95 -37.44 4.53
CA MET A 93 19.05 -37.21 3.59
C MET A 93 19.88 -38.50 3.47
N PRO A 94 20.16 -39.00 2.26
CA PRO A 94 21.02 -40.17 2.09
C PRO A 94 22.35 -39.90 2.78
N GLU A 95 22.76 -40.83 3.63
CA GLU A 95 24.01 -40.72 4.36
C GLU A 95 25.13 -40.54 3.33
N PRO A 96 25.82 -39.40 3.34
CA PRO A 96 26.80 -39.06 2.33
C PRO A 96 27.94 -40.07 2.42
N ALA A 97 28.49 -40.44 1.26
CA ALA A 97 29.55 -41.43 1.20
C ALA A 97 30.70 -41.00 2.14
N PRO A 98 31.21 -41.90 3.00
CA PRO A 98 32.27 -41.54 3.94
C PRO A 98 33.47 -40.97 3.17
N ASN A 99 33.94 -39.79 3.59
CA ASN A 99 35.00 -38.99 2.96
C ASN A 99 34.60 -38.14 1.74
N SER A 100 33.31 -37.93 1.45
CA SER A 100 32.91 -36.93 0.45
C SER A 100 33.13 -35.51 0.97
N LEU A 101 33.75 -34.65 0.15
CA LEU A 101 33.83 -33.21 0.40
C LEU A 101 32.47 -32.57 0.14
N ALA A 102 32.05 -31.65 1.01
CA ALA A 102 30.85 -30.87 0.80
C ALA A 102 31.08 -29.40 1.14
N VAL A 103 30.18 -28.54 0.64
CA VAL A 103 30.19 -27.11 0.93
C VAL A 103 29.00 -26.78 1.84
N GLY A 104 29.30 -26.29 3.03
CA GLY A 104 28.31 -25.67 3.92
C GLY A 104 28.15 -24.20 3.58
N VAL A 105 26.91 -23.74 3.48
CA VAL A 105 26.57 -22.36 3.14
C VAL A 105 25.54 -21.85 4.16
N ILE A 106 25.90 -20.79 4.88
CA ILE A 106 24.97 -20.05 5.73
C ILE A 106 24.58 -18.79 4.97
N ILE A 107 23.29 -18.62 4.73
CA ILE A 107 22.72 -17.47 4.02
C ILE A 107 21.85 -16.73 5.01
N SER A 108 22.20 -15.49 5.32
CA SER A 108 21.40 -14.60 6.16
C SER A 108 20.81 -13.48 5.31
N MET A 109 19.50 -13.34 5.30
CA MET A 109 18.85 -12.16 4.73
C MET A 109 19.06 -10.98 5.68
N LYS A 110 19.84 -9.99 5.23
CA LYS A 110 20.28 -8.86 6.05
C LYS A 110 19.35 -7.66 5.93
N ASN A 111 18.96 -7.33 4.70
CA ASN A 111 18.13 -6.16 4.43
C ASN A 111 17.27 -6.39 3.19
N PHE A 112 16.10 -5.77 3.19
CA PHE A 112 15.20 -5.75 2.06
C PHE A 112 14.60 -4.36 1.94
N ASP A 113 14.90 -3.68 0.83
CA ASP A 113 14.29 -2.39 0.51
C ASP A 113 13.15 -2.58 -0.50
N PRO A 114 11.88 -2.45 -0.08
CA PRO A 114 10.73 -2.61 -0.96
C PRO A 114 10.65 -1.54 -2.06
N GLY A 115 11.30 -0.39 -1.88
CA GLY A 115 11.28 0.74 -2.82
C GLY A 115 12.17 0.49 -4.04
N SER A 116 13.40 0.03 -3.80
CA SER A 116 14.33 -0.38 -4.85
C SER A 116 14.16 -1.84 -5.28
N SER A 117 13.39 -2.63 -4.53
CA SER A 117 13.25 -4.08 -4.68
C SER A 117 14.58 -4.82 -4.60
N ILE A 118 15.54 -4.28 -3.84
CA ILE A 118 16.86 -4.89 -3.61
C ILE A 118 16.80 -5.76 -2.36
N LEU A 119 17.22 -7.01 -2.51
CA LEU A 119 17.37 -7.98 -1.44
C LEU A 119 18.86 -8.25 -1.20
N SER A 120 19.30 -8.00 0.03
CA SER A 120 20.70 -8.17 0.44
C SER A 120 20.87 -9.42 1.30
N PHE A 121 21.77 -10.30 0.86
CA PHE A 121 22.16 -11.52 1.55
C PHE A 121 23.58 -11.38 2.07
N ASP A 122 23.81 -11.72 3.34
CA ASP A 122 25.14 -12.02 3.85
C ASP A 122 25.32 -13.54 3.75
N MET A 123 26.38 -13.97 3.05
CA MET A 123 26.65 -15.37 2.82
C MET A 123 28.00 -15.76 3.39
N LEU A 124 28.02 -16.91 4.04
CA LEU A 124 29.19 -17.52 4.63
C LEU A 124 29.30 -18.94 4.09
N ALA A 125 30.28 -19.16 3.21
CA ALA A 125 30.60 -20.47 2.68
C ALA A 125 31.79 -21.06 3.44
N PHE A 126 31.74 -22.35 3.71
CA PHE A 126 32.82 -23.11 4.35
C PHE A 126 32.85 -24.54 3.83
N LEU A 127 34.04 -25.14 3.80
CA LEU A 127 34.21 -26.53 3.42
C LEU A 127 33.93 -27.43 4.63
N ALA A 128 33.04 -28.40 4.45
CA ALA A 128 32.70 -29.41 5.44
C ALA A 128 33.15 -30.78 4.93
N LYS A 129 33.98 -31.48 5.72
CA LYS A 129 34.24 -32.90 5.50
C LYS A 129 33.20 -33.69 6.26
N LEU A 130 32.50 -34.60 5.59
CA LEU A 130 31.58 -35.50 6.27
C LEU A 130 32.35 -36.74 6.72
N GLY A 131 32.70 -36.75 8.01
CA GLY A 131 33.42 -37.83 8.68
C GLY A 131 34.48 -37.32 9.67
N ASP A 132 34.64 -38.03 10.79
CA ASP A 132 35.44 -37.64 11.97
C ASP A 132 36.97 -37.81 11.79
N THR A 133 37.44 -37.89 10.54
CA THR A 133 38.86 -38.08 10.25
C THR A 133 39.50 -36.76 9.91
N ASP A 134 40.45 -36.34 10.75
CA ASP A 134 41.35 -35.22 10.43
C ASP A 134 41.87 -35.35 8.98
N PRO A 135 41.92 -34.24 8.23
CA PRO A 135 42.48 -34.28 6.89
C PRO A 135 43.94 -34.80 6.96
N PRO A 136 44.36 -35.67 6.02
CA PRO A 136 45.77 -36.03 5.91
C PRO A 136 46.59 -34.75 5.75
N ALA A 137 47.73 -34.66 6.43
CA ALA A 137 48.57 -33.44 6.46
C ALA A 137 49.16 -33.04 5.09
N ASP A 138 49.04 -33.90 4.08
CA ASP A 138 49.63 -33.75 2.73
C ASP A 138 48.58 -33.65 1.60
N VAL A 139 47.33 -33.30 1.90
CA VAL A 139 46.35 -33.04 0.81
C VAL A 139 46.57 -31.62 0.28
N ASP A 140 47.06 -31.54 -0.96
CA ASP A 140 47.15 -30.28 -1.71
C ASP A 140 45.81 -29.54 -1.68
N ALA A 141 45.86 -28.22 -1.54
CA ALA A 141 44.67 -27.38 -1.46
C ALA A 141 43.79 -27.59 -2.71
N ILE A 142 42.59 -28.16 -2.50
CA ILE A 142 41.58 -28.28 -3.56
C ILE A 142 40.80 -26.95 -3.57
N PRO A 143 40.90 -26.12 -4.62
CA PRO A 143 40.07 -24.95 -4.79
C PRO A 143 38.68 -25.42 -5.17
N VAL A 144 37.75 -24.88 -4.41
CA VAL A 144 36.33 -25.02 -4.65
C VAL A 144 35.83 -23.66 -5.10
N CYS A 145 35.20 -23.65 -6.27
CA CYS A 145 34.54 -22.48 -6.81
C CYS A 145 33.09 -22.49 -6.33
N PHE A 146 32.78 -21.64 -5.36
CA PHE A 146 31.42 -21.34 -4.96
C PHE A 146 30.93 -20.15 -5.76
N PHE A 147 29.76 -20.25 -6.36
CA PHE A 147 29.18 -19.13 -7.09
C PHE A 147 27.72 -18.89 -6.71
N VAL A 148 27.34 -17.61 -6.76
CA VAL A 148 25.98 -17.15 -6.53
C VAL A 148 25.62 -16.17 -7.63
N THR A 149 24.48 -16.42 -8.28
CA THR A 149 23.98 -15.57 -9.34
C THR A 149 22.46 -15.42 -9.24
N ASP A 150 21.96 -14.35 -9.84
CA ASP A 150 20.54 -14.17 -10.11
C ASP A 150 20.14 -15.10 -11.27
N PRO A 151 18.94 -15.74 -11.23
CA PRO A 151 18.42 -16.51 -12.35
C PRO A 151 18.27 -15.71 -13.65
N GLU A 152 18.13 -14.40 -13.60
CA GLU A 152 18.05 -13.59 -14.82
C GLU A 152 19.44 -13.21 -15.37
N GLY A 153 20.52 -13.52 -14.63
CA GLY A 153 21.89 -13.16 -15.02
C GLY A 153 22.14 -11.65 -15.09
N LEU A 154 21.27 -10.84 -14.49
CA LEU A 154 21.36 -9.38 -14.52
C LEU A 154 22.48 -8.83 -13.63
N SER A 155 22.88 -9.58 -12.62
CA SER A 155 23.95 -9.24 -11.69
C SER A 155 25.19 -10.07 -11.96
N SER A 156 26.37 -9.48 -11.73
CA SER A 156 27.63 -10.20 -11.82
C SER A 156 27.64 -11.36 -10.82
N PRO A 157 28.00 -12.59 -11.24
CA PRO A 157 28.09 -13.72 -10.34
C PRO A 157 29.14 -13.44 -9.27
N LEU A 158 28.79 -13.71 -8.01
CA LEU A 158 29.76 -13.70 -6.93
C LEU A 158 30.50 -15.04 -6.96
N ILE A 159 31.83 -15.01 -7.09
CA ILE A 159 32.66 -16.22 -7.11
C ILE A 159 33.58 -16.18 -5.90
N LEU A 160 33.57 -17.23 -5.09
CA LEU A 160 34.45 -17.41 -3.95
C LEU A 160 35.33 -18.63 -4.21
N SER A 161 36.65 -18.42 -4.21
CA SER A 161 37.63 -19.50 -4.17
C SER A 161 37.87 -19.90 -2.71
N MET A 162 37.70 -21.18 -2.41
CA MET A 162 37.96 -21.75 -1.07
C MET A 162 38.99 -22.86 -1.20
N ASN A 163 40.03 -22.84 -0.38
CA ASN A 163 41.10 -23.84 -0.41
C ASN A 163 40.97 -24.81 0.75
N TYR A 164 40.79 -26.09 0.43
CA TYR A 164 40.73 -27.16 1.43
C TYR A 164 42.11 -27.39 2.06
N GLY A 165 42.37 -26.89 3.28
CA GLY A 165 43.63 -27.13 4.00
C GLY A 165 44.02 -26.03 4.99
N ASN A 166 43.60 -24.79 4.73
CA ASN A 166 43.68 -23.73 5.72
C ASN A 166 42.49 -23.84 6.68
N LYS A 167 42.76 -24.08 7.97
CA LYS A 167 41.71 -24.15 8.99
C LYS A 167 40.89 -22.85 8.98
N ARG A 168 39.65 -22.93 8.50
CA ARG A 168 38.61 -21.89 8.47
C ARG A 168 38.89 -20.71 7.53
N ASP A 169 39.09 -20.98 6.25
CA ASP A 169 38.80 -19.98 5.22
C ASP A 169 37.29 -19.73 5.22
N VAL A 170 36.87 -18.73 5.99
CA VAL A 170 35.48 -18.27 6.09
C VAL A 170 35.37 -17.00 5.27
N ASN A 171 34.87 -17.12 4.05
CA ASN A 171 34.60 -15.97 3.21
C ASN A 171 33.17 -15.49 3.47
N SER A 172 33.05 -14.38 4.20
CA SER A 172 31.79 -13.66 4.35
C SER A 172 31.68 -12.60 3.26
N THR A 173 30.62 -12.64 2.46
CA THR A 173 30.37 -11.65 1.41
C THR A 173 28.91 -11.26 1.36
N SER A 174 28.65 -10.00 1.02
CA SER A 174 27.29 -9.51 0.80
C SER A 174 26.95 -9.59 -0.68
N TYR A 175 25.79 -10.15 -1.02
CA TYR A 175 25.27 -10.22 -2.37
C TYR A 175 23.91 -9.55 -2.46
N ASN A 176 23.73 -8.72 -3.50
CA ASN A 176 22.49 -8.03 -3.78
C ASN A 176 21.85 -8.63 -5.03
N THR A 177 20.57 -8.96 -4.93
CA THR A 177 19.73 -9.38 -6.07
C THR A 177 18.45 -8.57 -6.06
N THR A 178 17.76 -8.56 -7.19
CA THR A 178 16.45 -7.94 -7.33
C THR A 178 15.35 -8.94 -7.00
N ALA A 179 14.35 -8.51 -6.25
CA ALA A 179 13.13 -9.26 -6.05
C ALA A 179 12.02 -8.70 -6.95
N ASP A 180 11.28 -9.56 -7.64
CA ASP A 180 10.08 -9.16 -8.36
C ASP A 180 8.94 -8.90 -7.37
N GLY A 181 8.21 -7.82 -7.55
CA GLY A 181 7.11 -7.44 -6.68
C GLY A 181 6.70 -5.99 -6.89
N SER A 182 5.64 -5.58 -6.18
CA SER A 182 5.15 -4.21 -6.29
C SER A 182 4.72 -3.66 -4.95
N ILE A 183 5.40 -2.59 -4.56
CA ILE A 183 5.12 -1.79 -3.36
C ILE A 183 3.73 -1.14 -3.38
N SER A 184 3.10 -1.05 -4.57
CA SER A 184 1.78 -0.46 -4.75
C SER A 184 0.69 -1.16 -3.92
N HIS A 185 0.88 -2.44 -3.58
CA HIS A 185 -0.09 -3.26 -2.85
C HIS A 185 0.04 -3.20 -1.32
N PHE A 186 0.81 -2.26 -0.77
CA PHE A 186 0.93 -2.07 0.68
C PHE A 186 -0.45 -2.07 1.39
N PRO A 187 -0.59 -2.76 2.54
CA PRO A 187 0.41 -3.54 3.29
C PRO A 187 0.48 -5.04 2.90
N PHE A 188 -0.18 -5.44 1.81
CA PHE A 188 -0.27 -6.83 1.33
C PHE A 188 0.64 -7.10 0.14
N ASP A 189 1.64 -6.27 -0.04
CA ASP A 189 2.73 -6.46 -0.98
C ASP A 189 3.43 -7.81 -0.73
N VAL A 190 3.81 -8.42 -1.85
CA VAL A 190 4.50 -9.70 -1.95
C VAL A 190 5.66 -9.49 -2.89
N TYR A 191 6.82 -9.99 -2.49
CA TYR A 191 8.02 -9.98 -3.29
C TYR A 191 8.53 -11.41 -3.46
N SER A 192 9.08 -11.70 -4.62
CA SER A 192 9.64 -13.01 -4.96
C SER A 192 11.02 -12.78 -5.56
N GLY A 193 12.05 -13.30 -4.91
CA GLY A 193 13.40 -13.36 -5.44
C GLY A 193 13.81 -14.81 -5.63
N ALA A 194 14.88 -15.01 -6.38
CA ALA A 194 15.54 -16.29 -6.44
C ALA A 194 17.05 -16.12 -6.58
N LEU A 195 17.78 -17.10 -6.06
CA LEU A 195 19.23 -17.21 -6.17
C LEU A 195 19.56 -18.58 -6.75
N VAL A 196 20.49 -18.60 -7.69
CA VAL A 196 21.11 -19.84 -8.17
C VAL A 196 22.46 -19.96 -7.47
N ILE A 197 22.65 -21.07 -6.77
CA ILE A 197 23.84 -21.33 -5.98
C ILE A 197 24.46 -22.64 -6.45
N GLY A 198 25.76 -22.64 -6.66
CA GLY A 198 26.50 -23.84 -7.04
C GLY A 198 27.87 -23.90 -6.39
N ALA A 199 28.38 -25.11 -6.26
CA ALA A 199 29.77 -25.36 -5.88
C ALA A 199 30.35 -26.45 -6.76
N GLN A 200 31.51 -26.15 -7.34
CA GLN A 200 32.20 -27.07 -8.22
C GLN A 200 33.71 -27.00 -8.00
N SER A 201 34.38 -28.12 -8.25
CA SER A 201 35.84 -28.18 -8.36
C SER A 201 36.23 -28.38 -9.83
N LEU A 202 37.22 -27.62 -10.27
CA LEU A 202 37.71 -27.63 -11.65
C LEU A 202 39.06 -28.33 -11.69
N THR A 203 39.13 -29.44 -12.42
CA THR A 203 40.36 -30.22 -12.60
C THR A 203 40.66 -30.37 -14.09
N ASN A 204 41.90 -30.12 -14.48
CA ASN A 204 42.36 -30.35 -15.84
C ASN A 204 42.51 -31.86 -16.07
N THR A 205 41.82 -32.37 -17.08
CA THR A 205 41.75 -33.78 -17.44
C THR A 205 43.11 -34.34 -17.91
N THR A 206 44.00 -33.49 -18.45
CA THR A 206 45.27 -33.94 -19.05
C THR A 206 46.36 -34.22 -18.03
N ASP A 207 46.43 -33.43 -16.97
CA ASP A 207 47.50 -33.48 -15.96
C ASP A 207 46.97 -33.61 -14.53
N ASN A 208 45.64 -33.71 -14.34
CA ASN A 208 44.96 -33.65 -13.04
C ASN A 208 45.34 -32.40 -12.23
N SER A 209 45.84 -31.36 -12.89
CA SER A 209 46.15 -30.11 -12.22
C SER A 209 44.86 -29.38 -11.88
N VAL A 210 44.95 -28.67 -10.79
CA VAL A 210 43.85 -27.91 -10.21
C VAL A 210 43.77 -26.54 -10.90
N VAL A 211 42.59 -26.15 -11.37
CA VAL A 211 42.38 -24.86 -12.05
C VAL A 211 41.86 -23.82 -11.07
N PRO A 212 42.51 -22.65 -10.90
CA PRO A 212 42.02 -21.59 -10.02
C PRO A 212 40.74 -20.94 -10.58
N CYS A 213 39.81 -20.57 -9.68
CA CYS A 213 38.50 -20.02 -10.04
C CYS A 213 38.53 -18.64 -10.70
N ASP A 214 39.66 -17.93 -10.65
CA ASP A 214 39.76 -16.51 -11.03
C ASP A 214 39.89 -16.28 -12.55
N GLU A 215 40.35 -17.28 -13.31
CA GLU A 215 40.74 -17.09 -14.72
C GLU A 215 39.74 -17.64 -15.76
N THR A 216 38.71 -18.38 -15.32
CA THR A 216 37.90 -19.21 -16.24
C THR A 216 36.39 -18.95 -16.24
N PHE A 217 35.83 -18.26 -15.23
CA PHE A 217 34.37 -18.12 -15.14
C PHE A 217 33.76 -17.17 -16.17
N ASP A 218 34.55 -16.23 -16.70
CA ASP A 218 34.13 -15.28 -17.73
C ASP A 218 34.38 -15.83 -19.16
N ARG A 219 35.02 -16.99 -19.28
CA ARG A 219 35.23 -17.69 -20.56
C ARG A 219 34.20 -18.79 -20.72
N ASP A 220 33.65 -18.91 -21.92
CA ASP A 220 32.79 -20.01 -22.29
C ASP A 220 33.55 -21.33 -22.08
N LEU A 221 33.21 -22.07 -21.03
CA LEU A 221 33.88 -23.32 -20.63
C LEU A 221 33.84 -24.36 -21.77
N SER A 222 32.96 -24.17 -22.76
CA SER A 222 32.92 -24.98 -23.98
C SER A 222 34.15 -24.85 -24.89
N GLU A 223 34.97 -23.81 -24.75
CA GLU A 223 36.20 -23.65 -25.54
C GLU A 223 37.42 -24.38 -24.95
N VAL A 224 37.36 -24.81 -23.68
CA VAL A 224 38.47 -25.50 -23.01
C VAL A 224 38.17 -27.00 -22.91
N ASN A 225 38.52 -27.75 -23.96
CA ASN A 225 38.19 -29.17 -24.12
C ASN A 225 38.71 -30.12 -23.02
N ASP A 226 39.55 -29.64 -22.09
CA ASP A 226 40.27 -30.48 -21.13
C ASP A 226 39.92 -30.18 -19.65
N ILE A 227 38.78 -29.57 -19.34
CA ILE A 227 38.36 -29.35 -17.94
C ILE A 227 37.26 -30.34 -17.54
N THR A 228 37.52 -31.12 -16.50
CA THR A 228 36.51 -31.94 -15.82
C THR A 228 35.97 -31.16 -14.62
N THR A 229 34.65 -30.96 -14.59
CA THR A 229 33.94 -30.31 -13.49
C THR A 229 33.37 -31.36 -12.54
N THR A 230 33.77 -31.31 -11.28
CA THR A 230 33.19 -32.16 -10.22
C THR A 230 32.24 -31.34 -9.37
N VAL A 231 30.98 -31.74 -9.34
CA VAL A 231 29.91 -31.10 -8.57
C VAL A 231 30.03 -31.48 -7.10
N LEU A 232 29.96 -30.48 -6.21
CA LEU A 232 30.04 -30.70 -4.77
C LEU A 232 28.64 -30.57 -4.14
N PRO A 233 28.26 -31.46 -3.20
CA PRO A 233 27.01 -31.34 -2.48
C PRO A 233 27.00 -30.09 -1.61
N LEU A 234 25.86 -29.40 -1.59
CA LEU A 234 25.63 -28.17 -0.86
C LEU A 234 24.73 -28.42 0.36
N TYR A 235 25.14 -27.90 1.51
CA TYR A 235 24.35 -27.87 2.73
C TYR A 235 23.98 -26.43 3.05
N PHE A 236 22.69 -26.16 3.25
CA PHE A 236 22.21 -24.80 3.46
C PHE A 236 21.67 -24.62 4.88
N GLN A 237 22.03 -23.48 5.48
CA GLN A 237 21.33 -22.93 6.62
C GLN A 237 20.86 -21.52 6.25
N ILE A 238 19.55 -21.29 6.29
CA ILE A 238 18.96 -20.01 5.90
C ILE A 238 18.50 -19.29 7.17
N GLY A 239 19.16 -18.18 7.49
CA GLY A 239 18.76 -17.24 8.52
C GLY A 239 17.87 -16.13 7.95
N GLN A 240 16.87 -15.72 8.72
CA GLN A 240 15.99 -14.61 8.37
C GLN A 240 16.08 -13.54 9.45
N ASP A 241 16.74 -12.42 9.14
CA ASP A 241 16.85 -11.28 10.04
C ASP A 241 16.24 -10.03 9.37
N LEU A 242 14.94 -10.07 9.11
CA LEU A 242 14.20 -8.97 8.51
C LEU A 242 13.20 -8.39 9.52
N ASP A 243 13.43 -7.17 10.01
CA ASP A 243 12.63 -6.54 11.09
C ASP A 243 11.11 -6.50 10.81
N SER A 244 10.73 -6.07 9.62
CA SER A 244 9.33 -5.83 9.23
C SER A 244 8.75 -6.88 8.28
N PHE A 245 9.58 -7.84 7.85
CA PHE A 245 9.22 -8.84 6.85
C PHE A 245 9.38 -10.26 7.40
N SER A 246 8.68 -11.18 6.77
CA SER A 246 8.81 -12.62 6.95
C SER A 246 9.12 -13.19 5.57
N ALA A 247 10.16 -14.01 5.48
CA ALA A 247 10.50 -14.69 4.25
C ALA A 247 10.05 -16.15 4.34
N HIS A 248 9.58 -16.69 3.23
CA HIS A 248 9.36 -18.11 3.03
C HIS A 248 10.36 -18.54 1.98
N THR A 249 11.21 -19.50 2.33
CA THR A 249 12.26 -19.98 1.44
C THR A 249 11.96 -21.40 1.00
N SER A 250 12.10 -21.65 -0.28
CA SER A 250 11.95 -22.96 -0.89
C SER A 250 13.21 -23.28 -1.68
N LEU A 251 13.80 -24.44 -1.39
CA LEU A 251 14.95 -24.96 -2.13
C LEU A 251 14.45 -25.94 -3.19
N GLN A 252 14.82 -25.74 -4.44
CA GLN A 252 14.56 -26.65 -5.54
C GLN A 252 15.87 -26.99 -6.23
N GLN A 253 16.18 -28.28 -6.35
CA GLN A 253 17.33 -28.72 -7.13
C GLN A 253 17.00 -28.54 -8.62
N LEU A 254 17.87 -27.84 -9.35
CA LEU A 254 17.72 -27.64 -10.79
C LEU A 254 18.16 -28.89 -11.55
N SER A 255 17.42 -29.22 -12.60
CA SER A 255 17.79 -30.31 -13.51
C SER A 255 18.54 -29.75 -14.73
N VAL A 256 19.42 -30.55 -15.30
CA VAL A 256 20.36 -30.22 -16.38
C VAL A 256 19.68 -29.70 -17.66
N ASN A 257 18.38 -29.95 -17.80
CA ASN A 257 17.59 -29.48 -18.95
C ASN A 257 17.06 -28.05 -18.82
N ASP A 258 17.25 -27.40 -17.67
CA ASP A 258 16.81 -26.02 -17.47
C ASP A 258 17.81 -25.03 -18.10
N THR A 259 17.33 -23.83 -18.46
CA THR A 259 18.07 -22.75 -19.16
C THR A 259 19.37 -22.27 -18.48
N PHE A 260 19.72 -22.86 -17.33
CA PHE A 260 20.94 -22.61 -16.56
C PHE A 260 22.08 -23.58 -16.88
N ALA A 261 22.04 -24.26 -18.03
CA ALA A 261 23.06 -25.21 -18.48
C ALA A 261 24.50 -24.66 -18.43
N PHE A 262 24.69 -23.33 -18.38
CA PHE A 262 25.99 -22.69 -18.15
C PHE A 262 26.67 -23.12 -16.84
N PHE A 263 25.90 -23.41 -15.79
CA PHE A 263 26.44 -23.70 -14.46
C PHE A 263 26.55 -25.20 -14.14
N GLY A 264 26.18 -26.08 -15.08
CA GLY A 264 26.30 -27.53 -14.93
C GLY A 264 25.31 -28.17 -13.95
N GLU A 265 25.46 -29.48 -13.77
CA GLU A 265 24.67 -30.26 -12.82
C GLU A 265 24.96 -29.82 -11.37
N GLY A 266 23.97 -29.90 -10.48
CA GLY A 266 24.16 -29.62 -9.04
C GLY A 266 24.14 -28.16 -8.61
N THR A 267 23.55 -27.29 -9.43
CA THR A 267 23.05 -26.01 -8.95
C THR A 267 21.75 -26.17 -8.17
N VAL A 268 21.56 -25.30 -7.19
CA VAL A 268 20.36 -25.25 -6.36
C VAL A 268 19.70 -23.89 -6.55
N LEU A 269 18.40 -23.91 -6.86
CA LEU A 269 17.57 -22.72 -6.92
C LEU A 269 16.99 -22.47 -5.52
N LEU A 270 17.42 -21.40 -4.89
CA LEU A 270 16.82 -20.87 -3.69
C LEU A 270 15.76 -19.84 -4.09
N SER A 271 14.49 -20.21 -4.01
CA SER A 271 13.37 -19.28 -4.18
C SER A 271 13.00 -18.67 -2.83
N VAL A 272 12.89 -17.34 -2.78
CA VAL A 272 12.58 -16.57 -1.58
C VAL A 272 11.33 -15.75 -1.83
N THR A 273 10.26 -16.01 -1.10
CA THR A 273 9.04 -15.19 -1.13
C THR A 273 8.97 -14.35 0.15
N ILE A 274 8.96 -13.04 0.00
CA ILE A 274 8.96 -12.08 1.10
C ILE A 274 7.57 -11.46 1.25
N HIS A 275 7.10 -11.45 2.48
CA HIS A 275 5.83 -10.89 2.89
C HIS A 275 6.04 -9.94 4.07
N ARG A 276 5.19 -8.92 4.23
CA ARG A 276 5.17 -8.15 5.48
C ARG A 276 4.72 -9.00 6.65
N ARG A 277 5.33 -8.79 7.81
CA ARG A 277 4.92 -9.46 9.07
C ARG A 277 3.46 -9.16 9.37
N GLU A 278 2.77 -10.13 9.97
CA GLU A 278 1.35 -10.02 10.31
C GLU A 278 1.04 -8.83 11.22
N VAL A 279 1.95 -8.53 12.16
CA VAL A 279 1.85 -7.38 13.06
C VAL A 279 1.79 -6.06 12.28
N VAL A 280 2.66 -5.88 11.28
CA VAL A 280 2.69 -4.67 10.44
C VAL A 280 1.39 -4.55 9.64
N ARG A 281 0.92 -5.66 9.05
CA ARG A 281 -0.36 -5.71 8.31
C ARG A 281 -1.53 -5.31 9.19
N PHE A 282 -1.61 -5.86 10.39
CA PHE A 282 -2.66 -5.55 11.37
C PHE A 282 -2.67 -4.07 11.75
N PHE A 283 -1.51 -3.50 12.12
CA PHE A 283 -1.41 -2.09 12.47
C PHE A 283 -1.77 -1.16 11.30
N ALA A 284 -1.33 -1.48 10.09
CA ALA A 284 -1.67 -0.69 8.90
C ALA A 284 -3.18 -0.67 8.64
N VAL A 285 -3.86 -1.82 8.73
CA VAL A 285 -5.33 -1.92 8.58
C VAL A 285 -6.05 -1.19 9.71
N LEU A 286 -5.61 -1.34 10.96
CA LEU A 286 -6.20 -0.64 12.10
C LEU A 286 -6.10 0.89 11.95
N MET A 287 -4.95 1.39 11.51
CA MET A 287 -4.72 2.80 11.25
C MET A 287 -5.58 3.33 10.09
N PHE A 288 -5.72 2.53 9.03
CA PHE A 288 -6.63 2.83 7.94
C PHE A 288 -8.09 2.97 8.43
N ILE A 289 -8.58 2.01 9.22
CA ILE A 289 -9.95 2.06 9.77
C ILE A 289 -10.11 3.26 10.71
N THR A 290 -9.14 3.50 11.59
CA THR A 290 -9.20 4.59 12.57
C THR A 290 -9.26 5.96 11.89
N THR A 291 -8.41 6.19 10.87
CA THR A 291 -8.41 7.46 10.11
C THR A 291 -9.73 7.68 9.36
N TRP A 292 -10.34 6.62 8.84
CA TRP A 292 -11.69 6.68 8.27
C TRP A 292 -12.74 7.05 9.32
N LEU A 293 -12.74 6.41 10.49
CA LEU A 293 -13.70 6.70 11.55
C LEU A 293 -13.60 8.15 12.04
N VAL A 294 -12.38 8.68 12.20
CA VAL A 294 -12.18 10.08 12.60
C VAL A 294 -12.69 11.03 11.50
N THR A 295 -12.39 10.74 10.23
CA THR A 295 -12.91 11.52 9.09
C THR A 295 -14.44 11.54 9.06
N LEU A 296 -15.07 10.37 9.25
CA LEU A 296 -16.52 10.24 9.35
C LEU A 296 -17.09 11.00 10.54
N GLY A 297 -16.41 10.97 11.69
CA GLY A 297 -16.79 11.73 12.87
C GLY A 297 -16.86 13.24 12.59
N VAL A 298 -15.88 13.79 11.87
CA VAL A 298 -15.87 15.21 11.46
C VAL A 298 -17.00 15.53 10.48
N ILE A 299 -17.28 14.64 9.53
CA ILE A 299 -18.40 14.82 8.58
C ILE A 299 -19.73 14.83 9.32
N ILE A 300 -19.94 13.90 10.26
CA ILE A 300 -21.16 13.84 11.08
C ILE A 300 -21.28 15.08 11.97
N ALA A 301 -20.19 15.50 12.63
CA ALA A 301 -20.17 16.73 13.43
C ALA A 301 -20.53 17.95 12.56
N THR A 302 -19.98 18.03 11.35
CA THR A 302 -20.31 19.07 10.36
C THR A 302 -21.80 19.06 10.03
N ALA A 303 -22.37 17.89 9.73
CA ALA A 303 -23.80 17.75 9.47
C ALA A 303 -24.65 18.21 10.65
N VAL A 304 -24.31 17.81 11.88
CA VAL A 304 -25.05 18.20 13.10
C VAL A 304 -25.02 19.71 13.32
N VAL A 305 -23.88 20.36 13.09
CA VAL A 305 -23.73 21.82 13.20
C VAL A 305 -24.65 22.53 12.21
N LEU A 306 -24.67 22.06 10.95
CA LEU A 306 -25.52 22.62 9.90
C LEU A 306 -27.02 22.42 10.21
N LEU A 307 -27.40 21.29 10.79
CA LEU A 307 -28.80 20.96 11.06
C LEU A 307 -29.35 21.64 12.33
N LYS A 308 -28.58 21.67 13.41
CA LYS A 308 -29.06 22.19 14.71
C LYS A 308 -28.87 23.69 14.89
N ASN A 309 -28.12 24.35 14.01
CA ASN A 309 -27.83 25.79 14.05
C ASN A 309 -27.34 26.30 15.45
N ARG A 310 -26.73 25.44 16.26
CA ARG A 310 -26.21 25.79 17.60
C ARG A 310 -25.05 26.78 17.50
N GLN A 311 -25.04 27.85 18.29
CA GLN A 311 -24.07 28.95 18.18
C GLN A 311 -22.71 28.67 18.86
N THR A 312 -22.71 27.98 20.00
CA THR A 312 -21.60 28.03 20.95
C THR A 312 -20.41 27.11 20.64
N GLU A 313 -20.57 26.08 19.80
CA GLU A 313 -19.55 25.04 19.56
C GLU A 313 -18.91 25.09 18.16
N ARG A 314 -19.12 26.19 17.41
CA ARG A 314 -18.79 26.24 15.97
C ARG A 314 -17.31 26.36 15.69
N PHE A 315 -16.63 27.26 16.41
CA PHE A 315 -15.22 27.54 16.20
C PHE A 315 -14.34 26.36 16.64
N ASP A 316 -14.75 25.66 17.69
CA ASP A 316 -14.04 24.49 18.20
C ASP A 316 -14.01 23.36 17.16
N ILE A 317 -15.13 23.10 16.48
CA ILE A 317 -15.21 22.05 15.45
C ILE A 317 -14.40 22.44 14.20
N VAL A 318 -14.44 23.71 13.79
CA VAL A 318 -13.60 24.22 12.69
C VAL A 318 -12.11 24.10 13.03
N ALA A 319 -11.73 24.47 14.25
CA ALA A 319 -10.35 24.37 14.72
C ALA A 319 -9.90 22.90 14.77
N ALA A 320 -10.74 22.01 15.30
CA ALA A 320 -10.47 20.57 15.37
C ALA A 320 -10.34 19.94 13.97
N SER A 321 -11.22 20.26 13.03
CA SER A 321 -11.15 19.72 11.66
C SER A 321 -9.92 20.23 10.91
N THR A 322 -9.56 21.50 11.12
CA THR A 322 -8.34 22.09 10.56
C THR A 322 -7.09 21.45 11.14
N ALA A 323 -7.04 21.27 12.47
CA ALA A 323 -5.92 20.59 13.14
C ALA A 323 -5.75 19.15 12.63
N LEU A 324 -6.86 18.43 12.42
CA LEU A 324 -6.82 17.08 11.88
C LEU A 324 -6.30 17.04 10.44
N LEU A 325 -6.66 18.01 9.60
CA LEU A 325 -6.16 18.12 8.23
C LEU A 325 -4.63 18.20 8.18
N PHE A 326 -4.02 18.88 9.15
CA PHE A 326 -2.56 18.98 9.28
C PHE A 326 -1.94 17.80 10.04
N ALA A 327 -2.71 17.07 10.85
CA ALA A 327 -2.23 15.90 11.58
C ALA A 327 -2.18 14.62 10.72
N LEU A 328 -3.03 14.51 9.69
CA LEU A 328 -3.10 13.32 8.84
C LEU A 328 -1.76 12.91 8.18
N PRO A 329 -0.95 13.82 7.63
CA PRO A 329 0.37 13.46 7.08
C PRO A 329 1.28 12.83 8.13
N SER A 330 1.33 13.39 9.34
CA SER A 330 2.12 12.84 10.45
C SER A 330 1.60 11.47 10.90
N LEU A 331 0.28 11.29 10.89
CA LEU A 331 -0.36 10.02 11.22
C LEU A 331 -0.06 8.94 10.17
N ARG A 332 0.01 9.32 8.88
CA ARG A 332 0.46 8.46 7.79
C ARG A 332 1.92 8.04 8.01
N SER A 333 2.84 8.97 8.26
CA SER A 333 4.25 8.65 8.49
C SER A 333 4.51 7.82 9.75
N ALA A 334 3.59 7.82 10.71
CA ALA A 334 3.68 7.01 11.91
C ALA A 334 3.29 5.53 11.68
N THR A 335 2.77 5.17 10.49
CA THR A 335 2.43 3.79 10.19
C THR A 335 3.69 2.95 9.95
N PRO A 336 3.82 1.77 10.57
CA PRO A 336 5.05 0.98 10.51
C PRO A 336 5.30 0.49 9.09
N GLY A 337 6.51 0.72 8.59
CA GLY A 337 6.97 0.21 7.29
C GLY A 337 6.26 0.81 6.08
N ILE A 338 5.58 1.96 6.23
CA ILE A 338 4.98 2.65 5.08
C ILE A 338 6.08 3.13 4.14
N PRO A 339 5.93 2.91 2.83
CA PRO A 339 6.88 3.43 1.86
C PRO A 339 6.74 4.94 1.67
N ASP A 340 7.85 5.57 1.30
CA ASP A 340 7.88 6.98 0.90
C ASP A 340 7.11 7.22 -0.41
N THR A 341 7.08 6.21 -1.28
CA THR A 341 6.32 6.22 -2.54
C THR A 341 4.82 6.04 -2.27
N PRO A 342 3.93 6.78 -2.96
CA PRO A 342 2.49 6.61 -2.82
C PRO A 342 2.03 5.20 -3.21
N THR A 343 1.15 4.63 -2.41
CA THR A 343 0.61 3.27 -2.57
C THR A 343 -0.85 3.31 -3.00
N VAL A 344 -1.41 2.16 -3.39
CA VAL A 344 -2.86 2.04 -3.65
C VAL A 344 -3.67 2.35 -2.38
N SER A 345 -3.14 2.03 -1.20
CA SER A 345 -3.79 2.36 0.07
C SER A 345 -3.90 3.88 0.28
N ASP A 346 -2.90 4.65 -0.18
CA ASP A 346 -2.94 6.11 -0.15
C ASP A 346 -3.96 6.67 -1.15
N ALA A 347 -3.99 6.08 -2.36
CA ALA A 347 -4.95 6.41 -3.41
C ALA A 347 -6.42 6.27 -2.95
N VAL A 348 -6.73 5.18 -2.23
CA VAL A 348 -8.09 4.85 -1.80
C VAL A 348 -8.45 5.47 -0.45
N GLY A 349 -7.49 5.59 0.47
CA GLY A 349 -7.74 6.14 1.81
C GLY A 349 -7.34 7.60 1.92
N TYR A 350 -6.03 7.83 1.94
CA TYR A 350 -5.44 9.11 2.35
C TYR A 350 -5.94 10.31 1.54
N PHE A 351 -5.93 10.24 0.21
CA PHE A 351 -6.35 11.37 -0.62
C PHE A 351 -7.84 11.69 -0.46
N TRP A 352 -8.69 10.66 -0.37
CA TRP A 352 -10.12 10.84 -0.15
C TRP A 352 -10.42 11.40 1.24
N GLN A 353 -9.72 10.94 2.27
CA GLN A 353 -9.87 11.48 3.63
C GLN A 353 -9.51 12.97 3.69
N ILE A 354 -8.38 13.37 3.10
CA ILE A 354 -7.98 14.78 3.04
C ILE A 354 -9.01 15.61 2.26
N ALA A 355 -9.48 15.13 1.12
CA ALA A 355 -10.48 15.84 0.31
C ALA A 355 -11.79 16.04 1.09
N LEU A 356 -12.28 14.99 1.77
CA LEU A 356 -13.50 15.04 2.57
C LEU A 356 -13.36 15.96 3.79
N LEU A 357 -12.20 15.94 4.46
CA LEU A 357 -11.92 16.83 5.59
C LEU A 357 -11.78 18.29 5.17
N ALA A 358 -11.07 18.56 4.06
CA ALA A 358 -10.94 19.90 3.51
C ALA A 358 -12.30 20.47 3.12
N LEU A 359 -13.13 19.67 2.46
CA LEU A 359 -14.49 20.06 2.08
C LEU A 359 -15.38 20.30 3.32
N SER A 360 -15.30 19.43 4.33
CA SER A 360 -16.06 19.61 5.57
C SER A 360 -15.65 20.88 6.31
N THR A 361 -14.35 21.13 6.41
CA THR A 361 -13.79 22.34 7.04
C THR A 361 -14.20 23.60 6.28
N PHE A 362 -14.14 23.57 4.94
CA PHE A 362 -14.58 24.68 4.10
C PHE A 362 -16.07 25.00 4.29
N VAL A 363 -16.93 23.99 4.32
CA VAL A 363 -18.37 24.18 4.55
C VAL A 363 -18.64 24.77 5.93
N LEU A 364 -17.96 24.27 6.97
CA LEU A 364 -18.07 24.82 8.32
C LEU A 364 -17.62 26.28 8.38
N LEU A 365 -16.52 26.63 7.70
CA LEU A 365 -16.00 27.99 7.64
C LEU A 365 -16.99 28.94 6.95
N CYS A 366 -17.52 28.56 5.78
CA CYS A 366 -18.54 29.35 5.08
C CYS A 366 -19.79 29.55 5.95
N HIS A 367 -20.25 28.49 6.60
CA HIS A 367 -21.39 28.56 7.51
C HIS A 367 -21.13 29.46 8.73
N ALA A 368 -19.91 29.44 9.28
CA ALA A 368 -19.50 30.33 10.37
C ALA A 368 -19.48 31.80 9.95
N ILE A 369 -18.92 32.11 8.78
CA ILE A 369 -18.86 33.48 8.24
C ILE A 369 -20.27 34.02 7.95
N TRP A 370 -21.12 33.24 7.27
CA TRP A 370 -22.49 33.67 6.97
C TRP A 370 -23.28 33.99 8.22
N LYS A 371 -23.15 33.14 9.25
CA LYS A 371 -23.77 33.37 10.55
C LYS A 371 -23.29 34.68 11.19
N MET A 372 -21.98 34.94 11.18
CA MET A 372 -21.42 36.19 11.73
C MET A 372 -21.96 37.43 11.00
N MET A 373 -22.24 37.33 9.70
CA MET A 373 -22.86 38.42 8.94
C MET A 373 -24.33 38.62 9.32
N ASP A 374 -25.09 37.53 9.48
CA ASP A 374 -26.49 37.58 9.91
C ASP A 374 -26.61 38.19 11.32
N ASP A 375 -25.77 37.75 12.28
CA ASP A 375 -25.78 38.26 13.66
C ASP A 375 -25.46 39.77 13.71
N LYS A 376 -24.49 40.27 12.91
CA LYS A 376 -24.19 41.71 12.80
C LYS A 376 -25.34 42.54 12.21
N ALA A 377 -26.05 41.98 11.25
CA ALA A 377 -27.18 42.67 10.63
C ALA A 377 -28.35 42.85 11.60
N GLU A 378 -28.55 41.90 12.53
CA GLU A 378 -29.55 42.01 13.59
C GLU A 378 -29.18 43.10 14.61
N GLU A 379 -27.92 43.15 15.07
CA GLU A 379 -27.42 44.17 16.00
C GLU A 379 -27.55 45.60 15.43
N GLU A 380 -27.20 45.82 14.16
CA GLU A 380 -27.40 47.11 13.49
C GLU A 380 -28.88 47.49 13.37
N GLY A 381 -29.76 46.50 13.20
CA GLY A 381 -31.20 46.68 13.12
C GLY A 381 -31.81 47.11 14.45
N GLU A 382 -31.32 46.57 15.57
CA GLU A 382 -31.74 46.94 16.92
C GLU A 382 -31.25 48.34 17.30
N ASN A 383 -29.98 48.66 17.02
CA ASN A 383 -29.42 50.01 17.26
C ASN A 383 -30.15 51.11 16.49
N LYS A 384 -30.62 50.84 15.26
CA LYS A 384 -31.42 51.81 14.49
C LYS A 384 -32.82 52.00 15.06
N LYS A 385 -33.38 51.02 15.78
CA LYS A 385 -34.70 51.14 16.42
C LYS A 385 -34.62 51.93 17.72
N SER A 386 -33.58 51.72 18.53
CA SER A 386 -33.38 52.49 19.76
C SER A 386 -33.17 53.99 19.46
N LEU A 387 -32.37 54.33 18.45
CA LEU A 387 -32.14 55.72 18.02
C LEU A 387 -33.38 56.46 17.49
N LYS A 388 -34.45 55.76 17.11
CA LYS A 388 -35.70 56.37 16.63
C LYS A 388 -36.75 56.54 17.73
N ALA A 389 -36.56 55.89 18.87
CA ALA A 389 -37.49 55.93 20.00
C ALA A 389 -37.18 57.09 20.97
N GLU A 390 -35.95 57.60 20.91
CA GLU A 390 -35.48 58.85 21.53
C GLU A 390 -35.78 60.04 20.61
#